data_AF-T2JND5-F1
#
_entry.id   AF-T2JND5-F1
#
_cell.length_a   1.000
_cell.length_b   1.000
_cell.length_c   1.000
_cell.angle_alpha   90.00
_cell.angle_beta   90.00
_cell.angle_gamma   90.00
#
_symmetry.space_group_name_H-M   'P 1'
#
loop_
_entity.id
_entity.type
_entity.pdbx_description
1 polymer ?
#
loop_
_entity_poly.entity_id
_entity_poly.type
_entity_poly.pdbx_seq_one_letter_code
_entity_poly.pdbx_strand_id
1 'polypeptide(L)'
;MVINFGTGNLKQGFPYVTVQLWSNDSPFPQQFTANLPVKENLEAIYSRWKQEYNAINRITDNTVQQYLDDDDDDEEYLEEQEHHDNSLQKNDENIDIFSHQLKKGLNDWLNYPDFIQIIKEIKKILDDNQVQLLRIILDTDNNTLKRLPWNSWQFLTAYPKSEISLSLSHYIREEINIKIRKKSQSFSNYW
;
A
#
# COMPACT_ATOMS: atom_id res chain seq x y z
N MET A 1 -7.52 11.11 -0.69
CA MET A 1 -7.37 10.95 0.77
C MET A 1 -5.89 10.84 1.11
N VAL A 2 -5.47 11.42 2.23
CA VAL A 2 -4.11 11.32 2.76
C VAL A 2 -4.18 10.62 4.11
N ILE A 3 -3.36 9.60 4.34
CA ILE A 3 -3.22 8.90 5.62
C ILE A 3 -1.84 9.23 6.17
N ASN A 4 -1.77 10.03 7.22
CA ASN A 4 -0.52 10.34 7.89
C ASN A 4 -0.41 9.51 9.17
N PHE A 5 0.63 8.70 9.25
CA PHE A 5 0.86 7.78 10.38
C PHE A 5 1.53 8.44 11.59
N GLY A 6 1.93 9.70 11.46
CA GLY A 6 2.61 10.47 12.49
C GLY A 6 3.92 9.82 12.93
N THR A 7 4.21 9.93 14.22
CA THR A 7 5.36 9.29 14.84
C THR A 7 4.98 7.88 15.32
N GLY A 8 5.71 6.87 14.86
CA GLY A 8 5.49 5.50 15.31
C GLY A 8 6.15 4.44 14.43
N ASN A 9 6.01 3.19 14.84
CA ASN A 9 6.43 2.02 14.09
C ASN A 9 5.62 0.79 14.52
N LEU A 10 5.78 -0.33 13.83
CA LEU A 10 5.04 -1.55 14.12
C LEU A 10 5.32 -2.13 15.52
N LYS A 11 6.42 -1.74 16.19
CA LYS A 11 6.79 -2.19 17.54
C LYS A 11 6.20 -1.31 18.65
N GLN A 12 6.04 -0.01 18.38
CA GLN A 12 5.51 0.98 19.33
C GLN A 12 4.05 1.34 19.07
N GLY A 13 3.52 0.94 17.92
CA GLY A 13 2.22 1.39 17.42
C GLY A 13 2.29 2.80 16.84
N PHE A 14 1.12 3.31 16.47
CA PHE A 14 0.92 4.66 15.97
C PHE A 14 -0.19 5.30 16.79
N PRO A 15 0.16 6.05 17.86
CA PRO A 15 -0.83 6.59 18.78
C PRO A 15 -1.69 7.68 18.15
N TYR A 16 -1.22 8.29 17.06
CA TYR A 16 -1.91 9.39 16.39
C TYR A 16 -1.75 9.31 14.87
N VAL A 17 -2.71 8.67 14.22
CA VAL A 17 -2.86 8.58 12.78
C VAL A 17 -3.94 9.56 12.35
N THR A 18 -3.67 10.37 11.34
CA THR A 18 -4.66 11.28 10.76
C THR A 18 -5.05 10.83 9.37
N VAL A 19 -6.34 10.91 9.05
CA VAL A 19 -6.87 10.63 7.73
C VAL A 19 -7.58 11.86 7.22
N GLN A 20 -7.09 12.43 6.12
CA GLN A 20 -7.64 13.61 5.49
C GLN A 20 -8.36 13.26 4.19
N LEU A 21 -9.66 13.49 4.15
CA LEU A 21 -10.48 13.34 2.96
C LEU A 21 -10.62 14.69 2.25
N TRP A 22 -10.11 14.74 1.03
CA TRP A 22 -10.15 15.91 0.16
C TRP A 22 -11.26 15.74 -0.88
N SER A 23 -11.99 16.81 -1.16
CA SER A 23 -13.00 16.90 -2.23
C SER A 23 -12.73 18.13 -3.08
N ASN A 24 -13.21 18.13 -4.32
CA ASN A 24 -13.14 19.29 -5.21
C ASN A 24 -14.10 20.42 -4.77
N ASP A 25 -15.12 20.09 -3.99
CA ASP A 25 -16.17 21.04 -3.60
C ASP A 25 -15.82 21.89 -2.38
N SER A 26 -14.74 21.54 -1.67
CA SER A 26 -14.30 22.25 -0.46
C SER A 26 -12.78 22.51 -0.50
N PRO A 27 -12.33 23.74 -0.18
CA PRO A 27 -10.91 24.03 -0.06
C PRO A 27 -10.26 23.37 1.17
N PHE A 28 -11.06 22.98 2.17
CA PHE A 28 -10.60 22.34 3.40
C PHE A 28 -10.94 20.85 3.42
N PRO A 29 -10.00 19.98 3.84
CA PRO A 29 -10.26 18.57 3.99
C PRO A 29 -11.09 18.29 5.25
N GLN A 30 -11.85 17.20 5.21
CA GLN A 30 -12.35 16.58 6.43
C GLN A 30 -11.22 15.75 7.05
N GLN A 31 -10.96 15.93 8.34
CA GLN A 31 -9.89 15.22 9.04
C GLN A 31 -10.46 14.33 10.14
N PHE A 32 -9.97 13.11 10.18
CA PHE A 32 -10.29 12.10 11.18
C PHE A 32 -9.01 11.66 11.88
N THR A 33 -9.12 11.21 13.12
CA THR A 33 -7.96 10.81 13.95
C THR A 33 -8.20 9.45 14.59
N ALA A 34 -7.27 8.52 14.44
CA ALA A 34 -7.29 7.20 15.06
C ALA A 34 -5.94 6.89 15.69
N ASN A 35 -5.89 5.79 16.43
CA ASN A 35 -4.64 5.10 16.71
C ASN A 35 -4.60 3.76 15.96
N LEU A 36 -3.41 3.22 15.81
CA LEU A 36 -3.16 1.86 15.37
C LEU A 36 -2.25 1.18 16.40
N PRO A 37 -2.57 -0.05 16.83
CA PRO A 37 -1.82 -0.72 17.88
C PRO A 37 -0.48 -1.22 17.36
N VAL A 38 0.33 -1.70 18.30
CA VAL A 38 1.53 -2.51 18.03
C VAL A 38 1.13 -3.73 17.19
N LYS A 39 1.95 -4.05 16.18
CA LYS A 39 1.82 -5.25 15.34
C LYS A 39 3.20 -5.77 14.96
N GLU A 40 4.01 -6.09 15.97
CA GLU A 40 5.41 -6.54 15.80
C GLU A 40 5.52 -7.76 14.85
N ASN A 41 4.59 -8.71 14.94
CA ASN A 41 4.57 -9.87 14.07
C ASN A 41 4.52 -9.50 12.57
N LEU A 42 3.95 -8.35 12.21
CA LEU A 42 3.86 -7.92 10.81
C LEU A 42 5.25 -7.59 10.22
N GLU A 43 6.13 -6.98 11.01
CA GLU A 43 7.50 -6.69 10.60
C GLU A 43 8.32 -7.98 10.45
N ALA A 44 8.11 -8.95 11.34
CA ALA A 44 8.74 -10.27 11.26
C ALA A 44 8.27 -11.05 10.01
N ILE A 45 6.96 -11.05 9.72
CA ILE A 45 6.40 -11.67 8.51
C ILE A 45 6.97 -11.00 7.25
N TYR A 46 7.01 -9.66 7.21
CA TYR A 46 7.62 -8.94 6.09
C TYR A 46 9.09 -9.32 5.87
N SER A 47 9.86 -9.41 6.96
CA SER A 47 11.27 -9.79 6.91
C SER A 47 11.46 -11.19 6.36
N ARG A 48 10.62 -12.15 6.77
CA ARG A 48 10.63 -13.53 6.23
C ARG A 48 10.24 -13.56 4.76
N TRP A 49 9.14 -12.91 4.38
CA TRP A 49 8.74 -12.81 2.97
C TRP A 49 9.86 -12.27 2.09
N LYS A 50 10.55 -11.23 2.55
CA LYS A 50 11.69 -10.63 1.84
C LYS A 50 12.88 -11.60 1.72
N GLN A 51 13.14 -12.43 2.73
CA GLN A 51 14.18 -13.45 2.68
C GLN A 51 13.88 -14.50 1.62
N GLU A 52 12.65 -15.03 1.59
CA GLU A 52 12.22 -16.01 0.57
C GLU A 52 12.32 -15.41 -0.84
N TYR A 53 11.80 -14.19 -1.04
CA TYR A 53 11.88 -13.50 -2.33
C TYR A 53 13.33 -13.32 -2.80
N ASN A 54 14.23 -12.92 -1.90
CA ASN A 54 15.64 -12.78 -2.23
C ASN A 54 16.31 -14.12 -2.53
N ALA A 55 15.89 -15.21 -1.86
CA ALA A 55 16.42 -16.54 -2.11
C ALA A 55 16.04 -17.03 -3.51
N ILE A 56 14.78 -16.82 -3.92
CA ILE A 56 14.30 -17.14 -5.27
C ILE A 56 15.10 -16.34 -6.31
N ASN A 57 15.20 -15.01 -6.16
CA ASN A 57 15.95 -14.18 -7.11
C ASN A 57 17.41 -14.64 -7.25
N ARG A 58 18.08 -15.02 -6.15
CA ARG A 58 19.46 -15.53 -6.20
C ARG A 58 19.58 -16.82 -6.98
N ILE A 59 18.61 -17.73 -6.85
CA ILE A 59 18.62 -18.97 -7.62
C ILE A 59 18.43 -18.64 -9.10
N THR A 60 17.45 -17.80 -9.44
CA THR A 60 17.19 -17.39 -10.83
C THR A 60 18.40 -16.70 -11.46
N ASP A 61 19.05 -15.78 -10.74
CA ASP A 61 20.25 -15.09 -11.24
C ASP A 61 21.40 -16.08 -11.51
N ASN A 62 21.61 -17.06 -10.62
CA ASN A 62 22.64 -18.08 -10.81
C ASN A 62 22.31 -19.03 -11.98
N THR A 63 21.05 -19.41 -12.14
CA THR A 63 20.59 -20.25 -13.26
C THR A 63 20.83 -19.54 -14.60
N VAL A 64 20.53 -18.24 -14.69
CA VAL A 64 20.75 -17.46 -15.91
C VAL A 64 22.24 -17.32 -16.25
N GLN A 65 23.13 -17.23 -15.25
CA GLN A 65 24.58 -17.19 -15.49
C GLN A 65 25.12 -18.53 -16.00
N GLN A 66 24.62 -19.67 -15.50
CA GLN A 66 25.04 -20.99 -15.98
C GLN A 66 24.75 -21.20 -17.48
N TYR A 67 23.62 -20.72 -17.99
CA TYR A 67 23.28 -20.85 -19.41
C TYR A 67 24.02 -19.87 -20.35
N LEU A 68 24.79 -18.92 -19.81
CA LEU A 68 25.55 -17.94 -20.60
C LEU A 68 27.04 -18.25 -20.65
N ASP A 69 27.54 -19.16 -19.80
CA ASP A 69 28.93 -19.61 -19.79
C ASP A 69 29.17 -20.90 -20.62
N ASP A 70 28.10 -21.52 -21.14
CA ASP A 70 28.13 -22.74 -21.98
C ASP A 70 28.24 -22.42 -23.50
N ASP A 71 29.03 -21.40 -23.86
CA ASP A 71 29.32 -21.02 -25.26
C ASP A 71 30.67 -21.60 -25.77
N ASP A 72 31.20 -22.65 -25.12
CA ASP A 72 32.33 -23.44 -25.63
C ASP A 72 31.86 -24.82 -26.12
N ASP A 73 32.05 -25.05 -27.41
CA ASP A 73 31.73 -26.23 -28.23
C ASP A 73 32.04 -27.59 -27.56
N ASP A 74 31.06 -28.24 -26.92
CA ASP A 74 31.05 -29.71 -26.76
C ASP A 74 29.60 -30.25 -26.63
N GLU A 75 29.10 -30.86 -27.70
CA GLU A 75 27.86 -31.64 -27.75
C GLU A 75 28.02 -32.94 -26.92
N GLU A 76 27.89 -32.86 -25.59
CA GLU A 76 27.71 -34.05 -24.74
C GLU A 76 26.27 -34.11 -24.23
N TYR A 77 25.56 -35.18 -24.62
CA TYR A 77 24.21 -35.49 -24.15
C TYR A 77 24.23 -35.74 -22.63
N LEU A 78 23.94 -34.71 -21.84
CA LEU A 78 23.75 -34.84 -20.40
C LEU A 78 22.37 -35.41 -20.09
N GLU A 79 22.35 -36.55 -19.42
CA GLU A 79 21.15 -37.12 -18.79
C GLU A 79 20.55 -36.10 -17.81
N GLU A 80 19.27 -35.77 -18.00
CA GLU A 80 18.51 -34.83 -17.19
C GLU A 80 18.55 -35.24 -15.70
N GLN A 81 19.41 -34.59 -14.91
CA GLN A 81 19.41 -34.77 -13.45
C GLN A 81 18.19 -34.07 -12.84
N GLU A 82 17.21 -34.86 -12.41
CA GLU A 82 16.01 -34.53 -11.61
C GLU A 82 16.31 -33.92 -10.21
N HIS A 83 17.43 -33.21 -10.02
CA HIS A 83 17.77 -32.55 -8.74
C HIS A 83 17.40 -31.06 -8.68
N HIS A 84 16.89 -30.49 -9.77
CA HIS A 84 16.57 -29.05 -9.88
C HIS A 84 15.16 -28.68 -9.35
N ASP A 85 14.26 -29.64 -9.17
CA ASP A 85 12.82 -29.37 -8.99
C ASP A 85 12.41 -29.09 -7.52
N ASN A 86 12.98 -29.81 -6.54
CA ASN A 86 12.50 -29.75 -5.15
C ASN A 86 12.84 -28.45 -4.39
N SER A 87 13.92 -27.75 -4.76
CA SER A 87 14.33 -26.52 -4.04
C SER A 87 13.59 -25.28 -4.52
N LEU A 88 13.24 -25.21 -5.80
CA LEU A 88 12.46 -24.10 -6.35
C LEU A 88 11.00 -24.21 -5.91
N GLN A 89 10.39 -25.39 -6.04
CA GLN A 89 9.01 -25.65 -5.65
C GLN A 89 8.73 -25.35 -4.17
N LYS A 90 9.65 -25.72 -3.26
CA LYS A 90 9.52 -25.43 -1.82
C LYS A 90 9.65 -23.94 -1.49
N ASN A 91 10.46 -23.19 -2.23
CA ASN A 91 10.61 -21.75 -2.04
C ASN A 91 9.37 -21.00 -2.56
N ASP A 92 8.78 -21.47 -3.66
CA ASP A 92 7.53 -20.94 -4.23
C ASP A 92 6.33 -21.12 -3.28
N GLU A 93 6.21 -22.26 -2.61
CA GLU A 93 5.19 -22.46 -1.58
C GLU A 93 5.37 -21.52 -0.37
N ASN A 94 6.61 -21.33 0.09
CA ASN A 94 6.91 -20.47 1.24
C ASN A 94 6.63 -18.99 0.95
N ILE A 95 7.00 -18.48 -0.23
CA ILE A 95 6.76 -17.08 -0.59
C ILE A 95 5.25 -16.79 -0.64
N ASP A 96 4.45 -17.71 -1.17
CA ASP A 96 3.00 -17.59 -1.22
C ASP A 96 2.37 -17.59 0.16
N ILE A 97 2.82 -18.49 1.06
CA ILE A 97 2.38 -18.53 2.45
C ILE A 97 2.67 -17.19 3.14
N PHE A 98 3.90 -16.69 3.07
CA PHE A 98 4.26 -15.44 3.74
C PHE A 98 3.58 -14.22 3.09
N SER A 99 3.38 -14.22 1.77
CA SER A 99 2.60 -13.20 1.05
C SER A 99 1.16 -13.15 1.57
N HIS A 100 0.51 -14.31 1.72
CA HIS A 100 -0.84 -14.40 2.28
C HIS A 100 -0.89 -13.92 3.73
N GLN A 101 0.05 -14.36 4.57
CA GLN A 101 0.16 -13.93 5.97
C GLN A 101 0.38 -12.41 6.09
N LEU A 102 1.20 -11.82 5.21
CA LEU A 102 1.47 -10.38 5.19
C LEU A 102 0.21 -9.59 4.84
N LYS A 103 -0.52 -10.01 3.80
CA LYS A 103 -1.80 -9.40 3.40
C LYS A 103 -2.85 -9.51 4.51
N LYS A 104 -2.97 -10.68 5.14
CA LYS A 104 -3.88 -10.89 6.27
C LYS A 104 -3.48 -10.01 7.46
N GLY A 105 -2.21 -10.01 7.84
CA GLY A 105 -1.69 -9.24 8.96
C GLY A 105 -1.88 -7.74 8.79
N LEU A 106 -1.70 -7.22 7.56
CA LEU A 106 -2.00 -5.83 7.22
C LEU A 106 -3.49 -5.52 7.44
N ASN A 107 -4.39 -6.35 6.89
CA ASN A 107 -5.83 -6.11 7.02
C ASN A 107 -6.32 -6.24 8.46
N ASP A 108 -5.84 -7.25 9.21
CA ASP A 108 -6.15 -7.39 10.64
C ASP A 108 -5.70 -6.16 11.44
N TRP A 109 -4.58 -5.56 11.07
CA TRP A 109 -4.06 -4.36 11.71
C TRP A 109 -4.89 -3.11 11.37
N LEU A 110 -5.26 -2.93 10.09
CA LEU A 110 -6.13 -1.83 9.65
C LEU A 110 -7.60 -2.02 10.10
N ASN A 111 -8.00 -3.23 10.48
CA ASN A 111 -9.33 -3.49 11.06
C ASN A 111 -9.41 -3.20 12.57
N TYR A 112 -8.36 -2.61 13.16
CA TYR A 112 -8.40 -2.18 14.55
C TYR A 112 -9.59 -1.24 14.82
N PRO A 113 -10.34 -1.40 15.94
CA PRO A 113 -11.60 -0.70 16.18
C PRO A 113 -11.59 0.81 15.93
N ASP A 114 -10.56 1.52 16.42
CA ASP A 114 -10.47 2.97 16.24
C ASP A 114 -10.27 3.37 14.77
N PHE A 115 -9.44 2.63 14.04
CA PHE A 115 -9.15 2.93 12.65
C PHE A 115 -10.30 2.53 11.74
N ILE A 116 -10.88 1.33 11.92
CA ILE A 116 -11.95 0.85 11.06
C ILE A 116 -13.22 1.69 11.17
N GLN A 117 -13.50 2.28 12.34
CA GLN A 117 -14.64 3.17 12.52
C GLN A 117 -14.54 4.39 11.60
N ILE A 118 -13.37 5.02 11.54
CA ILE A 118 -13.11 6.15 10.64
C ILE A 118 -13.23 5.74 9.18
N ILE A 119 -12.68 4.58 8.82
CA ILE A 119 -12.76 4.08 7.44
C ILE A 119 -14.22 3.83 7.03
N LYS A 120 -15.10 3.37 7.95
CA LYS A 120 -16.54 3.24 7.68
C LYS A 120 -17.21 4.60 7.45
N GLU A 121 -16.85 5.62 8.23
CA GLU A 121 -17.37 6.98 8.05
C GLU A 121 -16.93 7.57 6.70
N ILE A 122 -15.66 7.41 6.36
CA ILE A 122 -15.11 7.83 5.07
C ILE A 122 -15.80 7.09 3.93
N LYS A 123 -15.98 5.76 4.05
CA LYS A 123 -16.71 4.96 3.06
C LYS A 123 -18.11 5.51 2.82
N LYS A 124 -18.86 5.82 3.88
CA LYS A 124 -20.19 6.41 3.77
C LYS A 124 -20.15 7.72 2.98
N ILE A 125 -19.21 8.61 3.30
CA ILE A 125 -19.06 9.89 2.57
C ILE A 125 -18.72 9.65 1.10
N LEU A 126 -17.84 8.71 0.79
CA LEU A 126 -17.46 8.38 -0.59
C LEU A 126 -18.63 7.80 -1.38
N ASP A 127 -19.41 6.91 -0.76
CA ASP A 127 -20.58 6.27 -1.36
C ASP A 127 -21.70 7.29 -1.60
N ASP A 128 -21.97 8.18 -0.63
CA ASP A 128 -22.95 9.27 -0.75
C ASP A 128 -22.61 10.23 -1.90
N ASN A 129 -21.32 10.45 -2.15
CA ASN A 129 -20.81 11.30 -3.24
C ASN A 129 -20.52 10.51 -4.54
N GLN A 130 -20.85 9.21 -4.61
CA GLN A 130 -20.66 8.35 -5.78
C GLN A 130 -19.23 8.37 -6.35
N VAL A 131 -18.23 8.41 -5.47
CA VAL A 131 -16.82 8.50 -5.86
C VAL A 131 -16.35 7.19 -6.49
N GLN A 132 -15.89 7.24 -7.75
CA GLN A 132 -15.37 6.07 -8.47
C GLN A 132 -13.84 5.99 -8.50
N LEU A 133 -13.15 7.12 -8.42
CA LEU A 133 -11.69 7.25 -8.47
C LEU A 133 -11.21 7.82 -7.14
N LEU A 134 -10.52 6.99 -6.36
CA LEU A 134 -9.98 7.37 -5.06
C LEU A 134 -8.46 7.31 -5.09
N ARG A 135 -7.80 8.45 -4.93
CA ARG A 135 -6.35 8.49 -4.71
C ARG A 135 -6.06 8.47 -3.22
N ILE A 136 -5.25 7.52 -2.77
CA ILE A 136 -4.79 7.38 -1.39
C ILE A 136 -3.31 7.69 -1.34
N ILE A 137 -2.92 8.63 -0.49
CA ILE A 137 -1.53 9.00 -0.27
C ILE A 137 -1.15 8.55 1.13
N LEU A 138 -0.13 7.70 1.23
CA LEU A 138 0.45 7.26 2.48
C LEU A 138 1.56 8.23 2.86
N ASP A 139 1.34 8.96 3.94
CA ASP A 139 2.27 9.93 4.47
C ASP A 139 2.98 9.38 5.70
N THR A 140 4.20 8.91 5.48
CA THR A 140 5.02 8.28 6.51
C THR A 140 6.48 8.32 6.09
N ASP A 141 7.38 8.51 7.05
CA ASP A 141 8.82 8.29 6.85
C ASP A 141 9.26 6.86 7.24
N ASN A 142 8.33 6.03 7.73
CA ASN A 142 8.63 4.67 8.14
C ASN A 142 8.82 3.76 6.91
N ASN A 143 10.07 3.34 6.68
CA ASN A 143 10.43 2.48 5.55
C ASN A 143 9.72 1.11 5.55
N THR A 144 9.44 0.54 6.72
CA THR A 144 8.72 -0.73 6.82
C THR A 144 7.27 -0.55 6.38
N LEU A 145 6.61 0.53 6.81
CA LEU A 145 5.24 0.84 6.36
C LEU A 145 5.18 1.04 4.85
N LYS A 146 6.13 1.78 4.25
CA LYS A 146 6.17 2.01 2.79
C LYS A 146 6.20 0.72 1.97
N ARG A 147 6.68 -0.38 2.56
CA ARG A 147 6.91 -1.67 1.88
C ARG A 147 5.80 -2.70 2.13
N LEU A 148 4.78 -2.37 2.94
CA LEU A 148 3.62 -3.25 3.14
C LEU A 148 2.76 -3.34 1.87
N PRO A 149 2.00 -4.44 1.68
CA PRO A 149 1.19 -4.66 0.47
C PRO A 149 -0.11 -3.85 0.53
N TRP A 150 -0.02 -2.52 0.50
CA TRP A 150 -1.17 -1.61 0.62
C TRP A 150 -2.22 -1.79 -0.48
N ASN A 151 -1.80 -2.24 -1.66
CA ASN A 151 -2.71 -2.62 -2.75
C ASN A 151 -3.66 -3.77 -2.37
N SER A 152 -3.33 -4.56 -1.35
CA SER A 152 -4.15 -5.65 -0.83
C SER A 152 -5.03 -5.23 0.36
N TRP A 153 -5.16 -3.92 0.62
CA TRP A 153 -6.05 -3.42 1.65
C TRP A 153 -7.51 -3.65 1.24
N GLN A 154 -8.27 -4.36 2.09
CA GLN A 154 -9.66 -4.76 1.88
C GLN A 154 -10.58 -3.59 1.55
N PHE A 155 -10.30 -2.39 2.05
CA PHE A 155 -11.06 -1.18 1.74
C PHE A 155 -11.13 -0.89 0.23
N LEU A 156 -10.09 -1.20 -0.52
CA LEU A 156 -9.97 -0.92 -1.96
C LEU A 156 -10.84 -1.83 -2.82
N THR A 157 -11.36 -2.93 -2.26
CA THR A 157 -12.28 -3.83 -2.97
C THR A 157 -13.56 -3.10 -3.40
N ALA A 158 -13.97 -2.06 -2.65
CA ALA A 158 -15.10 -1.20 -2.98
C ALA A 158 -14.77 -0.15 -4.04
N TYR A 159 -13.49 0.15 -4.27
CA TYR A 159 -13.02 1.22 -5.17
C TYR A 159 -11.94 0.68 -6.12
N PRO A 160 -12.29 -0.18 -7.09
CA PRO A 160 -11.30 -0.89 -7.92
C PRO A 160 -10.43 0.02 -8.79
N LYS A 161 -10.86 1.26 -9.06
CA LYS A 161 -10.06 2.27 -9.78
C LYS A 161 -9.19 3.09 -8.83
N SER A 162 -9.10 2.74 -7.55
CA SER A 162 -8.30 3.49 -6.58
C SER A 162 -6.80 3.35 -6.86
N GLU A 163 -6.07 4.41 -6.58
CA GLU A 163 -4.62 4.45 -6.66
C GLU A 163 -4.04 4.65 -5.26
N ILE A 164 -2.90 4.01 -5.00
CA ILE A 164 -2.11 4.26 -3.79
C ILE A 164 -0.77 4.86 -4.20
N SER A 165 -0.37 5.92 -3.50
CA SER A 165 0.92 6.57 -3.67
C SER A 165 1.59 6.80 -2.32
N LEU A 166 2.92 6.91 -2.33
CA LEU A 166 3.69 7.36 -1.17
C LEU A 166 3.86 8.88 -1.26
N SER A 167 3.79 9.59 -0.13
CA SER A 167 4.16 11.01 -0.07
C SER A 167 5.68 11.17 -0.26
N LEU A 168 6.08 12.34 -0.74
CA LEU A 168 7.48 12.77 -0.64
C LEU A 168 7.77 13.18 0.81
N SER A 169 8.96 12.85 1.32
CA SER A 169 9.38 13.23 2.68
C SER A 169 9.45 14.75 2.90
N HIS A 170 9.49 15.55 1.83
CA HIS A 170 9.24 16.99 1.86
C HIS A 170 8.36 17.35 0.67
N TYR A 171 7.22 17.99 0.91
CA TYR A 171 6.37 18.51 -0.15
C TYR A 171 5.86 19.90 0.22
N ILE A 172 5.82 20.79 -0.77
CA ILE A 172 5.12 22.08 -0.68
C ILE A 172 3.84 21.91 -1.47
N ARG A 173 2.70 22.13 -0.82
CA ARG A 173 1.43 22.15 -1.54
C ARG A 173 1.34 23.46 -2.30
N GLU A 174 1.37 23.40 -3.62
CA GLU A 174 1.04 24.57 -4.44
C GLU A 174 -0.45 24.87 -4.29
N GLU A 175 -0.79 26.11 -3.95
CA GLU A 175 -2.17 26.56 -3.96
C GLU A 175 -2.69 26.56 -5.40
N ILE A 176 -3.56 25.61 -5.73
CA ILE A 176 -4.34 25.71 -6.95
C ILE A 176 -5.26 26.91 -6.75
N ASN A 177 -5.02 27.99 -7.50
CA ASN A 177 -5.78 29.23 -7.42
C ASN A 177 -7.18 28.99 -8.02
N ILE A 178 -8.07 28.37 -7.25
CA ILE A 178 -9.46 28.14 -7.64
C ILE A 178 -10.13 29.52 -7.63
N LYS A 179 -10.30 30.13 -8.81
CA LYS A 179 -11.14 31.33 -8.96
C LYS A 179 -12.57 30.97 -8.57
N ILE A 180 -12.91 31.16 -7.31
CA ILE A 180 -14.29 31.02 -6.81
C ILE A 180 -15.13 32.05 -7.60
N ARG A 181 -15.94 31.59 -8.54
CA ARG A 181 -16.95 32.44 -9.20
C ARG A 181 -17.92 32.89 -8.12
N LYS A 182 -17.81 34.14 -7.67
CA LYS A 182 -18.82 34.78 -6.83
C LYS A 182 -20.16 34.66 -7.56
N LYS A 183 -21.16 34.02 -6.93
CA LYS A 183 -22.55 34.10 -7.39
C LYS A 183 -22.91 35.58 -7.43
N SER A 184 -23.21 36.09 -8.63
CA SER A 184 -23.84 37.40 -8.78
C SER A 184 -25.23 37.28 -8.16
N GLN A 185 -25.39 37.82 -6.96
CA GLN A 185 -26.69 38.06 -6.37
C GLN A 185 -27.29 39.25 -7.15
N SER A 186 -27.95 38.97 -8.26
CA SER A 186 -28.80 39.95 -8.93
C SER A 186 -30.04 40.15 -8.06
N PHE A 187 -29.98 41.13 -7.15
CA PHE A 187 -31.19 41.78 -6.66
C PHE A 187 -31.65 42.74 -7.76
N SER A 188 -32.59 42.29 -8.59
CA SER A 188 -33.42 43.20 -9.38
C SER A 188 -34.70 43.43 -8.59
N ASN A 189 -34.66 44.43 -7.72
CA ASN A 189 -35.87 45.07 -7.18
C ASN A 189 -36.50 45.87 -8.32
N TYR A 190 -37.70 45.52 -8.76
CA TYR A 190 -38.62 46.50 -9.33
C TYR A 190 -40.06 46.18 -8.90
N TRP A 191 -40.68 47.23 -8.39
CA TRP A 191 -42.09 47.38 -8.05
C TRP A 191 -42.97 47.35 -9.30
#